data_AF-A0A967PH51-F1
#
_entry.id   AF-A0A967PH51-F1
#
_cell.length_a   1.000
_cell.length_b   1.000
_cell.length_c   1.000
_cell.angle_alpha   90.00
_cell.angle_beta   90.00
_cell.angle_gamma   90.00
#
_symmetry.space_group_name_H-M   'P 1'
#
loop_
_entity.id
_entity.type
_entity.pdbx_description
1 polymer ?
#
loop_
_entity_poly.entity_id
_entity_poly.type
_entity_poly.pdbx_seq_one_letter_code
_entity_poly.pdbx_strand_id
1 'polypeptide(L)' 'MTGFLGPNGAGKTTVLRLLVGLLRPSRGEALIHGVPASSPEARRPVGFMPADPAFVGELSGTANLDLLAELHGAEPAD' A
#
# COMPACT_ATOMS: atom_id res chain seq x y z
N MET A 1 -5.88 0.68 -16.41
CA MET A 1 -5.68 1.56 -15.24
C MET A 1 -7.05 1.87 -14.65
N THR A 2 -7.24 1.66 -13.35
CA THR A 2 -8.52 1.90 -12.65
C THR A 2 -8.27 2.85 -11.49
N GLY A 3 -9.27 3.66 -11.12
CA GLY A 3 -9.17 4.56 -9.97
C GLY A 3 -10.53 4.81 -9.32
N PHE A 4 -10.51 5.17 -8.03
CA PHE A 4 -11.70 5.59 -7.29
C PHE A 4 -11.87 7.10 -7.42
N LEU A 5 -13.01 7.56 -7.94
CA LEU A 5 -13.35 8.98 -8.08
C LEU A 5 -14.52 9.34 -7.15
N GLY A 6 -14.45 10.51 -6.52
CA GLY A 6 -15.52 11.03 -5.64
C GLY A 6 -15.04 12.20 -4.78
N PRO A 7 -15.95 12.91 -4.09
CA PRO A 7 -15.60 14.07 -3.25
C PRO A 7 -14.70 13.69 -2.06
N ASN A 8 -14.13 14.69 -1.39
CA ASN A 8 -13.45 14.49 -0.11
C ASN A 8 -14.44 13.89 0.90
N GLY A 9 -13.99 12.89 1.66
CA GLY A 9 -14.85 12.15 2.58
C GLY A 9 -15.65 11.00 1.96
N ALA A 10 -15.63 10.78 0.64
CA ALA A 10 -16.34 9.67 -0.01
C ALA A 10 -15.78 8.26 0.31
N GLY A 11 -14.71 8.15 1.11
CA GLY A 11 -14.16 6.86 1.54
C GLY A 11 -13.06 6.28 0.65
N LYS A 12 -12.57 6.99 -0.37
CA LYS A 12 -11.48 6.50 -1.26
C LYS A 12 -10.25 5.99 -0.49
N THR A 13 -9.72 6.82 0.41
CA THR A 13 -8.58 6.46 1.26
C THR A 13 -8.91 5.31 2.21
N THR A 14 -10.16 5.24 2.70
CA THR A 14 -10.64 4.13 3.53
C THR A 14 -10.60 2.82 2.76
N VAL A 15 -11.06 2.79 1.51
CA VAL A 15 -11.00 1.61 0.63
C VAL A 15 -9.55 1.18 0.40
N LEU A 16 -8.67 2.12 0.05
CA LEU A 16 -7.25 1.80 -0.14
C LEU A 16 -6.63 1.20 1.13
N ARG A 17 -6.90 1.80 2.31
CA ARG A 17 -6.43 1.29 3.61
C ARG A 17 -6.95 -0.11 3.94
N LEU A 18 -8.19 -0.44 3.56
CA LEU A 18 -8.73 -1.80 3.71
C LEU A 18 -7.97 -2.79 2.83
N LEU A 19 -7.68 -2.45 1.57
CA LEU A 19 -6.95 -3.32 0.63
C LEU A 19 -5.51 -3.57 1.08
N VAL A 20 -4.82 -2.57 1.62
CA VAL A 20 -3.44 -2.74 2.11
C VAL A 20 -3.36 -3.24 3.55
N GLY A 21 -4.50 -3.55 4.17
CA GLY A 21 -4.58 -4.11 5.53
C GLY A 21 -4.22 -3.13 6.65
N LEU A 22 -4.26 -1.82 6.38
CA LEU A 22 -4.12 -0.76 7.39
C LEU A 22 -5.44 -0.49 8.14
N LEU A 23 -6.56 -1.00 7.63
CA LEU A 23 -7.87 -0.95 8.28
C LEU A 23 -8.53 -2.32 8.23
N ARG A 24 -9.32 -2.67 9.26
CA ARG A 24 -10.15 -3.88 9.28
C ARG A 24 -11.57 -3.54 8.81
N PRO A 25 -12.21 -4.37 7.97
CA PRO A 25 -13.59 -4.16 7.59
C PRO A 25 -14.52 -4.37 8.79
N SER A 26 -15.53 -3.52 8.96
CA SER A 26 -16.56 -3.73 9.99
C SER A 26 -17.46 -4.93 9.68
N ARG A 27 -17.67 -5.22 8.38
CA ARG A 27 -18.42 -6.36 7.84
C ARG A 27 -17.88 -6.72 6.45
N GLY A 28 -18.07 -7.96 6.03
CA GLY A 28 -17.59 -8.46 4.74
C GLY A 28 -16.07 -8.62 4.68
N GLU A 29 -15.55 -8.84 3.47
CA GLU A 29 -14.11 -9.02 3.23
C GLU A 29 -13.65 -8.26 1.98
N ALA A 30 -12.35 -7.96 1.95
CA ALA A 30 -11.67 -7.42 0.79
C ALA A 30 -10.68 -8.48 0.29
N LEU A 31 -10.68 -8.72 -1.01
CA LEU A 31 -9.83 -9.74 -1.64
C LEU A 31 -8.87 -9.08 -2.63
N ILE A 32 -7.61 -9.53 -2.64
CA ILE A 32 -6.62 -9.22 -3.66
C ILE A 32 -6.25 -10.55 -4.32
N HIS A 33 -6.48 -10.66 -5.63
CA HIS A 33 -6.30 -11.91 -6.38
C HIS A 33 -6.99 -13.13 -5.76
N GLY A 34 -8.17 -12.92 -5.15
CA GLY A 34 -8.94 -13.99 -4.48
C GLY A 34 -8.45 -14.33 -3.07
N VAL A 35 -7.37 -13.71 -2.59
CA VAL A 35 -6.83 -13.92 -1.25
C VAL A 35 -7.29 -12.78 -0.33
N PRO A 36 -7.70 -13.05 0.92
CA PRO A 36 -8.08 -11.99 1.86
C PRO A 36 -6.96 -10.95 2.02
N ALA A 37 -7.30 -9.67 1.88
CA ALA A 37 -6.38 -8.55 2.03
C ALA A 37 -5.72 -8.48 3.42
N SER A 38 -6.31 -9.11 4.43
CA SER A 38 -5.71 -9.29 5.76
C SER A 38 -4.51 -10.25 5.75
N SER A 39 -4.39 -11.12 4.74
CA SER A 39 -3.23 -12.01 4.57
C SER A 39 -2.01 -11.21 4.13
N PRO A 40 -0.81 -11.44 4.71
CA PRO A 40 0.43 -10.87 4.20
C PRO A 40 0.70 -11.25 2.73
N GLU A 41 0.38 -12.47 2.32
CA GLU A 41 0.60 -12.96 0.95
C GLU A 41 -0.16 -12.13 -0.09
N ALA A 42 -1.42 -11.79 0.20
CA ALA A 42 -2.26 -10.96 -0.65
C ALA A 42 -1.65 -9.58 -0.95
N ARG A 43 -0.86 -9.05 -0.01
CA ARG A 43 -0.27 -7.70 -0.06
C ARG A 43 1.17 -7.68 -0.53
N ARG A 44 1.84 -8.83 -0.58
CA ARG A 44 3.23 -8.93 -1.04
C ARG A 44 3.45 -8.33 -2.44
N PRO A 45 2.57 -8.50 -3.44
CA PRO A 45 2.76 -7.89 -4.76
C PRO A 45 2.22 -6.46 -4.86
N VAL A 46 1.76 -5.83 -3.76
CA VAL A 46 1.07 -4.55 -3.77
C VAL A 46 1.99 -3.42 -3.32
N GLY A 47 2.30 -2.49 -4.22
CA GLY A 47 2.91 -1.20 -3.87
C GLY A 47 1.85 -0.23 -3.32
N PHE A 48 2.17 0.49 -2.25
CA PHE A 48 1.27 1.47 -1.63
C PHE A 48 2.00 2.75 -1.27
N MET A 49 1.49 3.88 -1.77
CA MET A 49 1.92 5.22 -1.38
C MET A 49 0.79 5.89 -0.58
N PRO A 50 0.97 6.15 0.72
CA PRO A 50 -0.03 6.88 1.50
C PRO A 50 -0.12 8.33 1.04
N ALA A 51 -1.23 9.00 1.37
CA ALA A 51 -1.43 10.41 1.03
C ALA A 51 -0.40 11.35 1.68
N ASP A 52 0.14 10.93 2.83
CA ASP A 52 1.23 11.60 3.54
C ASP A 52 2.35 10.56 3.78
N PRO A 53 3.37 10.51 2.89
CA PRO A 53 4.46 9.57 3.01
C PRO A 53 5.51 10.03 4.03
N ALA A 54 6.01 9.07 4.82
CA ALA A 54 7.15 9.29 5.70
C ALA A 54 8.44 8.87 4.97
N PHE A 55 9.39 9.80 4.86
CA PHE A 55 10.73 9.57 4.32
C PHE A 55 11.78 9.79 5.40
N VAL A 56 12.94 9.15 5.24
CA VAL A 56 14.10 9.43 6.09
C VAL A 56 14.77 10.69 5.57
N GLY A 57 14.72 11.77 6.36
CA GLY A 57 15.11 13.11 5.93
C GLY A 57 16.60 13.28 5.64
N GLU A 58 17.44 12.42 6.23
CA GLU A 58 18.88 12.38 6.04
C GLU A 58 19.30 11.64 4.76
N LEU A 59 18.38 10.90 4.13
CA LEU A 59 18.64 10.11 2.93
C LEU A 59 18.28 10.89 1.66
N SER A 60 19.04 10.63 0.59
CA SER A 60 18.66 11.09 -0.75
C SER A 60 17.36 10.42 -1.22
N GLY A 61 16.76 10.94 -2.30
CA GLY A 61 15.59 10.32 -2.90
C GLY A 61 15.85 8.87 -3.32
N THR A 62 16.97 8.61 -4.00
CA THR A 62 17.37 7.25 -4.39
C THR A 62 17.61 6.36 -3.17
N ALA A 63 18.30 6.85 -2.14
CA ALA A 63 18.53 6.05 -0.94
C ALA A 63 17.23 5.71 -0.18
N ASN A 64 16.22 6.58 -0.20
CA ASN A 64 14.88 6.24 0.31
C ASN A 64 14.21 5.13 -0.53
N LEU A 65 14.35 5.19 -1.86
CA LEU A 65 13.79 4.16 -2.75
C LEU A 65 14.48 2.82 -2.55
N ASP A 66 15.81 2.81 -2.44
CA ASP A 66 16.61 1.60 -2.18
C ASP A 66 16.22 0.98 -0.83
N LEU A 67 16.09 1.81 0.22
CA LEU A 67 15.62 1.37 1.53
C LEU A 67 14.20 0.77 1.46
N LEU A 68 13.28 1.40 0.75
CA LEU A 68 11.91 0.89 0.57
C LEU A 68 11.90 -0.42 -0.22
N ALA A 69 12.76 -0.55 -1.24
CA ALA A 69 12.91 -1.79 -2.02
C ALA A 69 13.42 -2.94 -1.13
N GLU A 70 14.45 -2.69 -0.32
CA GLU A 70 15.00 -3.66 0.64
C GLU A 70 13.94 -4.11 1.66
N LEU A 71 13.21 -3.16 2.26
CA LEU A 71 12.12 -3.45 3.20
C LEU A 71 10.97 -4.23 2.55
N HIS A 72 10.74 -4.04 1.25
CA HIS A 72 9.76 -4.80 0.48
C HIS A 72 10.28 -6.19 0.06
N GLY A 73 11.57 -6.47 0.28
CA GLY A 73 12.24 -7.70 -0.14
C GLY A 73 12.45 -7.77 -1.65
N ALA A 74 12.60 -6.62 -2.31
CA ALA A 74 13.02 -6.55 -3.70
C ALA A 74 14.53 -6.77 -3.80
N GLU A 75 14.95 -7.49 -4.83
CA GLU A 75 16.37 -7.62 -5.17
C GLU A 75 16.91 -6.27 -5.67
N PRO A 76 18.19 -5.95 -5.41
CA PRO A 76 18.85 -4.78 -6.00
C PRO A 76 18.66 -4.78 -7.53
N ALA A 77 18.31 -3.63 -8.09
CA ALA A 77 18.33 -3.48 -9.54
C ALA A 77 19.79 -3.52 -10.03
N ASP A 78 20.05 -4.34 -11.04
CA ASP A 78 21.36 -4.43 -11.73
C ASP A 78 21.80 -3.09 -12.35
#